data_AF-A0A2C6BJG6-F1
#
_entry.id   AF-A0A2C6BJG6-F1
#
_cell.length_a   1.000
_cell.length_b   1.000
_cell.length_c   1.000
_cell.angle_alpha   90.00
_cell.angle_beta   90.00
_cell.angle_gamma   90.00
#
_symmetry.space_group_name_H-M   'P 1'
#
loop_
_entity.id
_entity.type
_entity.pdbx_description
1 polymer ?
#
loop_
_entity_poly.entity_id
_entity_poly.type
_entity_poly.pdbx_seq_one_letter_code
_entity_poly.pdbx_strand_id
1 'polypeptide(L)' 'MAKDNKKQNEEIIEELNEVAGETSTTEEAKETTFLSSYKNLIIVGTSIQFKDGVYSTSDETEIEVLRNNNLVREAGE' A
#
# COMPACT_ATOMS: atom_id res chain seq x y z
N MET A 1 -9.60 42.63 -42.40
CA MET A 1 -10.65 41.78 -41.81
C MET A 1 -10.00 40.46 -41.43
N ALA A 2 -9.70 40.26 -40.15
CA ALA A 2 -9.06 39.04 -39.64
C ALA A 2 -9.94 38.52 -38.50
N LYS A 3 -10.78 37.55 -38.83
CA LYS A 3 -11.42 36.58 -37.94
C LYS A 3 -10.83 35.26 -38.44
N ASP A 4 -10.21 34.39 -37.66
CA ASP A 4 -10.85 33.50 -36.68
C ASP A 4 -9.75 32.61 -36.06
N ASN A 5 -9.18 32.99 -34.91
CA ASN A 5 -8.16 32.15 -34.24
C ASN A 5 -8.47 31.86 -32.76
N LYS A 6 -9.70 32.09 -32.30
CA LYS A 6 -10.05 31.95 -30.87
C LYS A 6 -10.64 30.59 -30.47
N LYS A 7 -10.90 29.68 -31.42
CA LYS A 7 -11.73 28.48 -31.15
C LYS A 7 -10.95 27.18 -30.91
N GLN A 8 -9.62 27.19 -31.00
CA GLN A 8 -8.81 25.96 -30.89
C GLN A 8 -8.19 25.73 -29.51
N ASN A 9 -8.28 26.69 -28.58
CA ASN A 9 -7.63 26.57 -27.26
C ASN A 9 -8.52 25.98 -26.16
N GLU A 10 -9.82 25.80 -26.41
CA GLU A 10 -10.74 25.23 -25.40
C GLU A 10 -10.81 23.70 -25.50
N GLU A 11 -10.57 23.12 -26.68
CA GLU A 11 -10.71 21.67 -26.92
C GLU A 11 -9.51 20.85 -26.39
N ILE A 12 -8.34 21.46 -26.24
CA ILE A 12 -7.13 20.78 -25.70
C ILE A 12 -7.22 20.55 -24.18
N ILE A 13 -8.06 21.31 -23.47
CA ILE A 13 -8.14 21.24 -22.01
C ILE A 13 -9.03 20.06 -21.55
N GLU A 14 -9.96 19.60 -22.37
CA GLU A 14 -10.82 18.46 -22.02
C GLU A 14 -10.12 17.11 -22.21
N GLU A 15 -9.27 16.92 -23.23
CA GLU A 15 -8.54 15.66 -23.42
C GLU A 15 -7.45 15.40 -22.36
N LEU A 16 -6.89 16.45 -21.74
CA LEU A 16 -5.95 16.28 -20.62
C LEU A 16 -6.62 15.88 -19.31
N ASN A 17 -7.93 16.15 -19.14
CA ASN A 17 -8.67 15.77 -17.95
C ASN A 17 -9.27 14.36 -18.03
N GLU A 18 -9.44 13.79 -19.22
CA GLU A 18 -9.79 12.36 -19.35
C GLU A 18 -8.56 11.45 -19.21
N VAL A 19 -7.35 11.95 -19.48
CA VAL A 19 -6.09 11.28 -19.10
C VAL A 19 -5.70 11.58 -17.64
N ALA A 20 -6.33 12.57 -16.99
CA ALA A 20 -6.27 12.76 -15.54
C ALA A 20 -7.30 11.90 -14.77
N GLY A 21 -7.85 10.87 -15.42
CA GLY A 21 -8.36 9.66 -14.75
C GLY A 21 -7.24 8.76 -14.21
N GLU A 22 -5.98 9.21 -14.27
CA GLU A 22 -4.87 8.82 -13.40
C GLU A 22 -5.18 9.18 -11.93
N THR A 23 -6.21 8.61 -11.32
CA THR A 23 -6.23 8.51 -9.87
C THR A 23 -5.53 7.22 -9.51
N SER A 24 -4.20 7.27 -9.49
CA SER A 24 -3.35 6.48 -8.60
C SER A 24 -3.93 5.10 -8.26
N THR A 25 -3.66 4.10 -9.10
CA THR A 25 -3.49 2.74 -8.56
C THR A 25 -2.20 2.76 -7.73
N THR A 26 -2.17 3.55 -6.66
CA THR A 26 -1.35 3.20 -5.52
C THR A 26 -2.01 1.92 -5.06
N GLU A 27 -1.48 0.77 -5.50
CA GLU A 27 -1.76 -0.49 -4.84
C GLU A 27 -1.40 -0.22 -3.38
N GLU A 28 -2.38 0.13 -2.56
CA GLU A 28 -2.23 0.16 -1.12
C GLU A 28 -1.84 -1.27 -0.79
N ALA A 29 -0.54 -1.47 -0.55
CA ALA A 29 0.00 -2.77 -0.24
C ALA A 29 -0.80 -3.29 0.95
N LYS A 30 -1.54 -4.38 0.71
CA LYS A 30 -2.55 -4.86 1.65
C LYS A 30 -1.84 -5.21 2.95
N GLU A 31 -2.09 -4.40 3.98
CA GLU A 31 -1.48 -4.62 5.28
C GLU A 31 -1.93 -5.98 5.84
N THR A 32 -0.96 -6.78 6.26
CA THR A 32 -1.18 -8.10 6.84
C THR A 32 -0.85 -8.04 8.33
N THR A 33 -1.79 -8.48 9.16
CA THR A 33 -1.62 -8.51 10.62
C THR A 33 -1.26 -9.90 11.08
N PHE A 34 -0.30 -10.00 12.00
CA PHE A 34 0.08 -11.22 12.69
C PHE A 34 -0.18 -11.08 14.19
N LEU A 35 -0.54 -12.21 14.80
CA LEU A 35 -0.79 -12.33 16.23
C LEU A 35 0.24 -13.27 16.86
N SER A 36 0.69 -12.92 18.05
CA SER A 36 1.53 -13.76 18.91
C SER A 36 0.87 -14.01 20.25
N SER A 37 1.15 -15.17 20.85
CA SER A 37 0.78 -15.44 22.25
C SER A 37 1.64 -14.65 23.25
N TYR A 38 2.77 -14.10 22.81
CA TYR A 38 3.64 -13.26 23.64
C TYR A 38 3.22 -11.80 23.51
N LYS A 39 2.98 -11.13 24.64
CA LYS A 39 2.64 -9.70 24.67
C LYS A 39 3.70 -8.83 23.99
N ASN A 40 4.98 -9.19 24.12
CA ASN A 40 6.07 -8.55 23.39
C ASN A 40 6.97 -9.65 22.82
N LEU A 41 7.20 -9.62 21.51
CA LEU A 41 8.08 -10.55 20.80
C LEU A 41 8.98 -9.75 19.85
N ILE A 42 10.26 -10.12 19.78
CA ILE A 42 11.22 -9.56 18.82
C ILE A 42 11.71 -10.72 17.96
N ILE A 43 11.64 -10.58 16.63
CA ILE A 43 12.19 -11.57 15.72
C ILE A 43 13.67 -11.25 15.50
N VAL A 44 14.55 -12.06 16.09
CA VAL A 44 16.01 -11.86 16.07
C VAL A 44 16.52 -11.77 14.63
N GLY A 45 17.40 -10.80 14.37
CA GLY A 45 17.96 -10.56 13.04
C GLY A 45 17.08 -9.72 12.12
N THR A 46 15.94 -9.22 12.60
CA THR A 46 15.03 -8.34 11.87
C THR A 46 14.65 -7.11 12.70
N SER A 47 13.94 -6.17 12.08
CA SER A 47 13.32 -5.02 12.76
C SER A 47 11.91 -5.32 13.29
N ILE A 48 11.42 -6.55 13.15
CA ILE A 48 10.05 -6.92 13.51
C ILE A 48 9.92 -7.03 15.03
N GLN A 49 9.01 -6.21 15.58
CA GLN A 49 8.70 -6.20 17.00
C GLN A 49 7.19 -6.17 17.23
N PHE A 50 6.66 -7.23 17.82
CA PHE A 50 5.28 -7.30 18.25
C PHE A 50 5.08 -6.45 19.51
N LYS A 51 3.96 -5.72 19.53
CA LYS A 51 3.48 -4.95 20.68
C LYS A 51 2.08 -5.41 21.03
N ASP A 52 1.87 -5.71 22.30
CA ASP A 52 0.63 -6.31 22.81
C ASP A 52 0.19 -7.57 22.03
N GLY A 53 1.16 -8.33 21.53
CA GLY A 53 0.92 -9.53 20.73
C GLY A 53 0.54 -9.27 19.28
N VAL A 54 0.67 -8.05 18.78
CA VAL A 54 0.28 -7.67 17.41
C VAL A 54 1.46 -7.06 16.67
N TYR A 55 1.55 -7.38 15.38
CA TYR A 55 2.41 -6.71 14.41
C TYR A 55 1.70 -6.68 13.06
N SER A 56 1.77 -5.55 12.36
CA SER A 56 1.21 -5.41 11.02
C SER A 56 2.28 -4.86 10.09
N THR A 57 2.29 -5.37 8.86
CA THR A 57 3.23 -4.92 7.83
C THR A 57 2.62 -5.15 6.45
N SER A 58 3.08 -4.36 5.49
CA SER A 58 2.81 -4.57 4.06
C SER A 58 4.09 -4.98 3.30
N ASP A 59 5.20 -5.24 4.00
CA ASP A 59 6.44 -5.74 3.41
C ASP A 59 6.35 -7.25 3.21
N GLU A 60 6.32 -7.68 1.95
CA GLU A 60 6.23 -9.11 1.57
C GLU A 60 7.37 -9.97 2.14
N THR A 61 8.56 -9.39 2.33
CA THR A 61 9.70 -10.09 2.95
C THR A 61 9.44 -10.36 4.42
N GLU A 62 8.91 -9.38 5.15
CA GLU A 62 8.53 -9.56 6.55
C GLU A 62 7.36 -10.55 6.69
N ILE A 63 6.38 -10.50 5.78
CA ILE A 63 5.26 -11.45 5.72
C ILE A 63 5.77 -12.88 5.52
N GLU A 64 6.71 -13.11 4.59
CA GLU A 64 7.31 -14.43 4.36
C GLU A 64 8.06 -14.94 5.60
N VAL A 65 8.83 -14.08 6.27
CA VAL A 65 9.52 -14.42 7.53
C VAL A 65 8.51 -14.84 8.61
N LEU A 66 7.40 -14.14 8.73
CA LEU A 66 6.38 -14.40 9.75
C LEU A 66 5.56 -15.66 9.46
N ARG A 67 5.24 -15.95 8.19
CA ARG A 67 4.58 -17.20 7.78
C ARG A 67 5.42 -18.44 8.05
N ASN A 68 6.75 -18.30 8.04
CA ASN A 68 7.70 -19.37 8.37
C ASN A 68 8.06 -19.41 9.86
N ASN A 69 7.43 -18.60 10.70
CA ASN A 69 7.69 -18.52 12.13
C ASN A 69 6.62 -19.24 12.96
N ASN A 70 7.03 -20.09 13.91
CA ASN A 70 6.13 -20.91 14.71
C ASN A 70 5.55 -20.22 15.97
N LEU A 71 5.93 -18.97 16.25
CA LEU A 71 5.49 -18.20 17.42
C LEU A 71 4.37 -17.21 17.12
N VAL A 72 3.98 -17.10 15.85
CA VAL A 72 3.03 -16.11 15.32
C VAL A 72 2.08 -16.76 14.32
N ARG A 73 0.95 -16.12 14.05
CA ARG A 73 -0.02 -16.56 13.04
C ARG A 73 -0.67 -15.37 12.35
N GLU A 74 -0.99 -15.49 11.07
CA GLU A 74 -1.74 -14.47 10.34
C GLU A 74 -3.14 -14.30 10.96
N ALA A 75 -3.55 -13.06 11.16
CA ALA A 75 -4.85 -12.75 11.75
C ALA A 75 -5.96 -13.08 10.74
N GLY A 76 -6.88 -13.98 11.12
CA GLY A 76 -7.99 -14.40 10.26
C GLY A 76 -7.80 -15.77 9.58
N GLU A 77 -6.67 -16.45 9.82
CA GLU A 77 -6.46 -17.86 9.48
C GLU A 77 -7.08 -18.83 10.52
#